data_AF-A0A182NCC6-F1
#
_entry.id   AF-A0A182NCC6-F1
#
_cell.length_a   1.000
_cell.length_b   1.000
_cell.length_c   1.000
_cell.angle_alpha   90.00
_cell.angle_beta   90.00
_cell.angle_gamma   90.00
#
_symmetry.space_group_name_H-M   'P 1'
#
loop_
_entity.id
_entity.type
_entity.pdbx_description
1 polymer ?
#
loop_
_entity_poly.entity_id
_entity_poly.type
_entity_poly.pdbx_seq_one_letter_code
_entity_poly.pdbx_strand_id
1 'polypeptide(L)'
;CCCGQERRTHQFAAGFETGVLGDTWQASKNTRAQPTDAYGTIEFQGGAHPTKAQLEDGSVLSLAKLMRNVTSPAYVRLSYDTRPELLVQLFTREWNLELPKLLITVQGGKANFELQPKLKKVLRKGLLKAAKTTGAWIFTGGTNTGEYAKQHP
;
A
#
# COMPACT_ATOMS: atom_id res chain seq x y z
N CYS A 1 -18.50 10.56 18.14
CA CYS A 1 -17.16 10.21 17.67
C CYS A 1 -16.34 11.41 17.19
N CYS A 2 -16.85 12.65 17.14
CA CYS A 2 -16.07 13.87 16.82
C CYS A 2 -15.27 13.84 15.50
N CYS A 3 -15.63 12.98 14.54
CA CYS A 3 -14.87 12.79 13.28
C CYS A 3 -15.21 13.83 12.19
N GLY A 4 -16.05 14.82 12.50
CA GLY A 4 -16.51 15.86 11.56
C GLY A 4 -17.65 15.42 10.63
N GLN A 5 -18.08 14.16 10.67
CA GLN A 5 -19.25 13.68 9.92
C GLN A 5 -20.55 13.82 10.72
N GLU A 6 -21.68 13.93 10.02
CA GLU A 6 -22.99 14.10 10.65
C GLU A 6 -23.41 12.87 11.47
N ARG A 7 -24.21 13.10 12.53
CA ARG A 7 -24.66 12.00 13.41
C ARG A 7 -25.43 10.90 12.67
N ARG A 8 -26.17 11.26 11.62
CA ARG A 8 -26.98 10.31 10.82
C ARG A 8 -26.14 9.27 10.06
N THR A 9 -24.85 9.53 9.83
CA THR A 9 -23.96 8.58 9.15
C THR A 9 -23.40 7.50 10.09
N HIS A 10 -23.77 7.54 11.37
CA HIS A 10 -23.29 6.62 12.40
C HIS A 10 -24.44 5.77 12.94
N GLN A 11 -24.21 4.46 13.06
CA GLN A 11 -25.06 3.62 13.90
C GLN A 11 -24.80 3.92 15.38
N PHE A 12 -25.86 4.03 16.16
CA PHE A 12 -25.75 4.13 17.61
C PHE A 12 -25.25 2.81 18.16
N ALA A 13 -24.09 2.83 18.79
CA ALA A 13 -23.55 1.68 19.53
C ALA A 13 -23.68 1.96 21.03
N ALA A 14 -24.25 1.00 21.76
CA ALA A 14 -24.33 1.06 23.22
C ALA A 14 -22.91 1.17 23.84
N GLY A 15 -22.79 1.92 24.92
CA GLY A 15 -21.51 2.13 25.62
C GLY A 15 -20.66 3.28 25.09
N PHE A 16 -21.16 4.10 24.16
CA PHE A 16 -20.48 5.31 23.72
C PHE A 16 -20.98 6.54 24.47
N GLU A 17 -20.06 7.22 25.15
CA GLU A 17 -20.30 8.59 25.60
C GLU A 17 -20.37 9.51 24.39
N THR A 18 -21.44 10.31 24.31
CA THR A 18 -21.51 11.39 23.33
C THR A 18 -20.43 12.41 23.66
N GLY A 19 -19.53 12.66 22.70
CA GLY A 19 -18.52 13.70 22.84
C GLY A 19 -19.16 15.04 23.20
N VAL A 20 -18.52 15.76 24.11
CA VAL A 20 -18.99 17.08 24.56
C VAL A 20 -18.54 18.15 23.55
N LEU A 21 -19.27 19.26 23.46
CA LEU A 21 -18.85 20.40 22.64
C LEU A 21 -17.45 20.87 23.12
N GLY A 22 -16.46 20.85 22.22
CA GLY A 22 -15.05 21.16 22.55
C GLY A 22 -14.15 19.94 22.73
N ASP A 23 -14.68 18.72 22.70
CA ASP A 23 -13.86 17.50 22.70
C ASP A 23 -12.95 17.43 21.47
N THR A 24 -11.65 17.20 21.71
CA THR A 24 -10.69 16.89 20.65
C THR A 24 -10.77 15.41 20.30
N TRP A 25 -10.81 15.11 19.00
CA TRP A 25 -10.84 13.74 18.52
C TRP A 25 -9.57 12.97 18.91
N GLN A 26 -9.74 11.79 19.49
CA GLN A 26 -8.67 10.83 19.77
C GLN A 26 -9.11 9.45 19.30
N ALA A 27 -8.25 8.76 18.54
CA ALA A 27 -8.58 7.44 18.00
C ALA A 27 -8.99 6.45 19.11
N SER A 28 -8.25 6.43 20.22
CA SER A 28 -8.52 5.57 21.38
C SER A 28 -9.84 5.86 22.10
N LYS A 29 -10.29 7.12 22.15
CA LYS A 29 -11.55 7.54 22.80
C LYS A 29 -12.75 7.44 21.87
N ASN A 30 -12.55 7.73 20.58
CA ASN A 30 -13.63 8.04 19.66
C ASN A 30 -13.85 7.01 18.55
N THR A 31 -13.06 5.94 18.53
CA THR A 31 -13.23 4.80 17.61
C THR A 31 -13.40 3.50 18.40
N ARG A 32 -13.79 2.44 17.70
CA ARG A 32 -13.87 1.09 18.27
C ARG A 32 -13.29 0.11 17.27
N ALA A 33 -12.41 -0.75 17.76
CA ALA A 33 -11.88 -1.85 16.97
C ALA A 33 -13.02 -2.81 16.60
N GLN A 34 -13.05 -3.19 15.32
CA GLN A 34 -13.93 -4.20 14.76
C GLN A 34 -13.11 -5.08 13.81
N PRO A 35 -13.52 -6.34 13.58
CA PRO A 35 -12.94 -7.15 12.52
C PRO A 35 -12.98 -6.40 11.17
N THR A 36 -11.92 -6.53 10.38
CA THR A 36 -11.86 -5.90 9.06
C THR A 36 -12.67 -6.72 8.04
N ASP A 37 -13.47 -6.04 7.23
CA ASP A 37 -14.22 -6.58 6.10
C ASP A 37 -13.56 -6.24 4.75
N ALA A 38 -12.49 -5.45 4.78
CA ALA A 38 -11.77 -4.97 3.60
C ALA A 38 -10.43 -5.70 3.47
N TYR A 39 -10.46 -6.86 2.83
CA TYR A 39 -9.29 -7.66 2.49
C TYR A 39 -9.54 -8.51 1.25
N GLY A 40 -8.47 -8.99 0.61
CA GLY A 40 -8.55 -9.90 -0.53
C GLY A 40 -7.59 -9.51 -1.63
N THR A 41 -8.04 -9.66 -2.88
CA THR A 41 -7.28 -9.35 -4.08
C THR A 41 -7.92 -8.17 -4.81
N ILE A 42 -7.11 -7.23 -5.29
CA ILE A 42 -7.59 -6.14 -6.16
C ILE A 42 -7.33 -6.49 -7.62
N GLU A 43 -8.34 -6.32 -8.46
CA GLU A 43 -8.19 -6.38 -9.91
C GLU A 43 -8.41 -4.98 -10.50
N PHE A 44 -7.36 -4.42 -11.08
CA PHE A 44 -7.44 -3.12 -11.74
C PHE A 44 -8.05 -3.28 -13.13
N GLN A 45 -9.17 -2.61 -13.38
CA GLN A 45 -9.79 -2.54 -14.71
C GLN A 45 -9.10 -1.47 -15.56
N GLY A 46 -8.78 -1.78 -16.83
CA GLY A 46 -8.39 -0.76 -17.82
C GLY A 46 -6.90 -0.39 -17.93
N GLY A 47 -5.96 -1.30 -17.66
CA GLY A 47 -4.52 -1.06 -17.91
C GLY A 47 -3.76 -2.32 -18.34
N ALA A 48 -2.51 -2.16 -18.76
CA ALA A 48 -1.59 -3.30 -18.85
C ALA A 48 -1.56 -3.99 -17.47
N HIS A 49 -1.89 -5.29 -17.45
CA HIS A 49 -2.05 -6.10 -16.22
C HIS A 49 -1.11 -5.69 -15.07
N PRO A 50 -1.56 -5.70 -13.80
CA PRO A 50 -0.75 -5.32 -12.63
C PRO A 50 0.54 -6.13 -12.47
N THR A 51 0.64 -7.25 -13.19
CA THR A 51 1.81 -8.12 -13.24
C THR A 51 2.74 -7.85 -14.42
N LYS A 52 2.48 -6.88 -15.31
CA LYS A 52 3.29 -6.59 -16.52
C LYS A 52 4.01 -5.24 -16.39
N ALA A 53 5.28 -5.28 -16.00
CA ALA A 53 6.19 -4.20 -16.37
C ALA A 53 6.61 -4.43 -17.83
N GLN A 54 6.15 -3.61 -18.77
CA GLN A 54 6.72 -3.60 -20.12
C GLN A 54 8.21 -3.22 -20.04
N LEU A 55 9.06 -4.08 -20.60
CA LEU A 55 10.46 -3.78 -20.88
C LEU A 55 10.56 -3.14 -22.27
N GLU A 56 11.60 -2.32 -22.45
CA GLU A 56 11.80 -1.52 -23.68
C GLU A 56 12.02 -2.37 -24.95
N ASP A 57 12.26 -3.68 -24.81
CA ASP A 57 12.51 -4.64 -25.89
C ASP A 57 11.25 -5.41 -26.34
N GLY A 58 10.08 -5.09 -25.79
CA GLY A 58 8.82 -5.81 -26.08
C GLY A 58 8.71 -7.16 -25.37
N SER A 59 9.73 -7.58 -24.62
CA SER A 59 9.67 -8.78 -23.79
C SER A 59 8.73 -8.56 -22.61
N VAL A 60 7.71 -9.39 -22.50
CA VAL A 60 6.79 -9.39 -21.35
C VAL A 60 7.46 -10.14 -20.20
N LEU A 61 8.31 -9.47 -19.42
CA LEU A 61 8.68 -9.99 -18.10
C LEU A 61 7.61 -9.58 -17.10
N SER A 62 6.77 -10.54 -16.75
CA SER A 62 5.87 -10.37 -15.64
C SER A 62 6.66 -10.10 -14.36
N LEU A 63 6.31 -9.05 -13.60
CA LEU A 63 6.77 -8.89 -12.21
C LEU A 63 6.38 -10.11 -11.35
N ALA A 64 5.32 -10.84 -11.72
CA ALA A 64 4.95 -12.13 -11.12
C ALA A 64 5.97 -13.25 -11.42
N LYS A 65 6.78 -13.12 -12.49
CA LYS A 65 7.91 -14.04 -12.71
C LYS A 65 9.11 -13.73 -11.81
N LEU A 66 9.11 -12.56 -11.18
CA LEU A 66 10.16 -12.14 -10.26
C LEU A 66 9.84 -12.48 -8.79
N MET A 67 8.57 -12.42 -8.43
CA MET A 67 8.05 -12.90 -7.15
C MET A 67 7.29 -14.19 -7.45
N ARG A 68 8.01 -15.32 -7.44
CA ARG A 68 7.53 -16.65 -7.87
C ARG A 68 6.19 -17.10 -7.23
N ASN A 69 5.70 -16.42 -6.18
CA ASN A 69 4.53 -16.81 -5.39
C ASN A 69 3.45 -15.72 -5.25
N VAL A 70 3.55 -14.54 -5.89
CA VAL A 70 2.52 -13.48 -5.77
C VAL A 70 1.84 -13.27 -7.12
N THR A 71 0.74 -13.98 -7.33
CA THR A 71 0.01 -13.98 -8.61
C THR A 71 -0.94 -12.79 -8.77
N SER A 72 -1.33 -12.14 -7.66
CA SER A 72 -2.29 -11.02 -7.67
C SER A 72 -2.00 -10.02 -6.54
N PRO A 73 -2.27 -8.72 -6.72
CA PRO A 73 -2.04 -7.75 -5.66
C PRO A 73 -3.06 -7.95 -4.53
N ALA A 74 -2.58 -8.44 -3.38
CA ALA A 74 -3.35 -8.62 -2.17
C ALA A 74 -3.44 -7.31 -1.37
N TYR A 75 -4.53 -7.15 -0.61
CA TYR A 75 -4.74 -6.02 0.29
C TYR A 75 -5.43 -6.46 1.58
N VAL A 76 -5.21 -5.68 2.64
CA VAL A 76 -5.95 -5.75 3.90
C VAL A 76 -5.96 -4.37 4.55
N ARG A 77 -7.12 -3.94 5.07
CA ARG A 77 -7.23 -2.75 5.92
C ARG A 77 -6.94 -3.12 7.37
N LEU A 78 -6.03 -2.37 7.99
CA LEU A 78 -5.59 -2.60 9.36
C LEU A 78 -5.86 -1.37 10.24
N SER A 79 -5.95 -1.60 11.56
CA SER A 79 -6.01 -0.51 12.54
C SER A 79 -4.65 0.16 12.67
N TYR A 80 -4.64 1.45 13.04
CA TYR A 80 -3.42 2.25 13.20
C TYR A 80 -2.49 1.72 14.32
N ASP A 81 -3.04 0.98 15.28
CA ASP A 81 -2.36 0.40 16.43
C ASP A 81 -2.08 -1.11 16.25
N THR A 82 -2.25 -1.64 15.04
CA THR A 82 -1.92 -3.03 14.74
C THR A 82 -0.44 -3.27 14.98
N ARG A 83 -0.12 -4.24 15.84
CA ARG A 83 1.26 -4.60 16.17
C ARG A 83 2.06 -5.03 14.91
N PRO A 84 3.26 -4.49 14.68
CA PRO A 84 4.05 -4.81 13.48
C PRO A 84 4.39 -6.29 13.30
N GLU A 85 4.49 -7.06 14.39
CA GLU A 85 4.79 -8.50 14.32
C GLU A 85 3.70 -9.27 13.56
N LEU A 86 2.46 -8.80 13.61
CA LEU A 86 1.35 -9.39 12.85
C LEU A 86 1.48 -9.11 11.35
N LEU A 87 2.07 -7.97 10.95
CA LEU A 87 2.35 -7.67 9.54
C LEU A 87 3.39 -8.64 8.97
N VAL A 88 4.44 -8.91 9.74
CA VAL A 88 5.49 -9.87 9.32
C VAL A 88 4.90 -11.27 9.16
N GLN A 89 4.02 -11.69 10.08
CA GLN A 89 3.30 -12.97 9.95
C GLN A 89 2.39 -12.99 8.73
N LEU A 90 1.61 -11.93 8.49
CA LEU A 90 0.77 -11.81 7.29
C LEU A 90 1.60 -11.95 6.01
N PHE A 91 2.69 -11.19 5.90
CA PHE A 91 3.56 -11.21 4.72
C PHE A 91 4.18 -12.58 4.48
N THR A 92 4.72 -13.21 5.52
CA THR A 92 5.49 -14.46 5.37
C THR A 92 4.63 -15.72 5.33
N ARG A 93 3.50 -15.74 6.04
CA ARG A 93 2.65 -16.94 6.18
C ARG A 93 1.46 -16.90 5.22
N GLU A 94 0.67 -15.83 5.28
CA GLU A 94 -0.57 -15.75 4.50
C GLU A 94 -0.30 -15.34 3.05
N TRP A 95 0.65 -14.43 2.82
CA TRP A 95 1.03 -13.97 1.47
C TRP A 95 2.27 -14.68 0.92
N ASN A 96 2.85 -15.60 1.68
CA ASN A 96 3.96 -16.46 1.26
C ASN A 96 5.16 -15.67 0.66
N LEU A 97 5.47 -14.51 1.25
CA LEU A 97 6.64 -13.72 0.91
C LEU A 97 7.87 -14.27 1.64
N GLU A 98 8.97 -14.45 0.93
CA GLU A 98 10.25 -14.74 1.55
C GLU A 98 10.69 -13.56 2.44
N LEU A 99 11.22 -13.86 3.62
CA LEU A 99 11.75 -12.86 4.55
C LEU A 99 12.87 -12.06 3.86
N PRO A 100 12.86 -10.72 3.92
CA PRO A 100 13.81 -9.92 3.16
C PRO A 100 15.16 -9.87 3.87
N LYS A 101 16.23 -9.73 3.08
CA LYS A 101 17.58 -9.44 3.61
C LYS A 101 17.86 -7.94 3.74
N LEU A 102 17.00 -7.11 3.15
CA LEU A 102 17.12 -5.66 3.12
C LEU A 102 15.72 -5.03 3.00
N LEU A 103 15.51 -3.92 3.71
CA LEU A 103 14.32 -3.10 3.59
C LEU A 103 14.68 -1.78 2.89
N ILE A 104 13.98 -1.45 1.82
CA ILE A 104 14.13 -0.18 1.10
C ILE A 104 12.83 0.60 1.27
N THR A 105 12.90 1.78 1.88
CA THR A 105 11.75 2.67 2.01
C THR A 105 11.90 3.84 1.04
N VAL A 106 10.93 4.02 0.15
CA VAL A 106 10.86 5.13 -0.80
C VAL A 106 9.76 6.08 -0.37
N GLN A 107 10.15 7.28 0.02
CA GLN A 107 9.23 8.36 0.39
C GLN A 107 9.14 9.38 -0.75
N GLY A 108 7.92 9.84 -1.05
CA GLY A 108 7.66 10.84 -2.08
C GLY A 108 7.01 12.09 -1.51
N GLY A 109 7.07 13.20 -2.25
CA GLY A 109 6.36 14.42 -1.90
C GLY A 109 4.85 14.31 -2.16
N LYS A 110 4.05 15.13 -1.46
CA LYS A 110 2.58 15.22 -1.63
C LYS A 110 2.17 15.78 -3.02
N ALA A 111 3.04 16.56 -3.65
CA ALA A 111 2.82 17.16 -4.96
C ALA A 111 3.41 16.29 -6.08
N ASN A 112 2.76 16.30 -7.25
CA ASN A 112 3.32 15.70 -8.45
C ASN A 112 4.56 16.50 -8.87
N PHE A 113 5.67 15.81 -9.07
CA PHE A 113 6.88 16.37 -9.65
C PHE A 113 7.31 15.49 -10.82
N GLU A 114 7.76 16.13 -11.90
CA GLU A 114 8.22 15.44 -13.11
C GLU A 114 9.71 15.20 -12.98
N LEU A 115 10.14 13.94 -12.92
CA LEU A 115 11.55 13.60 -12.99
C LEU A 115 12.02 13.55 -14.44
N GLN A 116 13.24 14.04 -14.67
CA GLN A 116 13.86 13.95 -15.99
C GLN A 116 13.87 12.48 -16.46
N PRO A 117 13.52 12.20 -17.73
CA PRO A 117 13.35 10.82 -18.22
C PRO A 117 14.57 9.92 -17.98
N LYS A 118 15.78 10.47 -18.12
CA LYS A 118 17.04 9.77 -17.85
C LYS A 118 17.17 9.33 -16.39
N LEU A 119 16.80 10.21 -15.45
CA LEU A 119 16.85 9.93 -14.02
C LEU A 119 15.80 8.89 -13.62
N LYS A 120 14.56 9.02 -14.11
CA LYS A 120 13.49 8.02 -13.92
C LYS A 120 13.92 6.62 -14.38
N LYS A 121 14.60 6.54 -15.53
CA LYS A 121 15.14 5.29 -16.08
C LYS A 121 16.24 4.69 -15.20
N VAL A 122 17.21 5.49 -14.76
CA VAL A 122 18.30 5.03 -13.89
C VAL A 122 17.77 4.57 -12.53
N LEU A 123 16.88 5.35 -11.93
CA LEU A 123 16.25 5.03 -10.64
C LEU A 123 15.46 3.72 -10.71
N ARG A 124 14.60 3.56 -11.73
CA ARG A 124 13.84 2.32 -11.94
C ARG A 124 14.74 1.11 -12.13
N LYS A 125 15.81 1.23 -12.94
CA LYS A 125 16.77 0.15 -13.16
C LYS A 125 17.52 -0.21 -11.87
N GLY A 126 17.97 0.79 -11.11
CA GLY A 126 18.68 0.60 -9.84
C GLY A 126 17.83 -0.10 -8.79
N LEU A 127 16.60 0.38 -8.56
CA LEU A 127 15.66 -0.22 -7.60
C LEU A 127 15.30 -1.66 -7.98
N LEU A 128 14.98 -1.88 -9.26
CA LEU A 128 14.68 -3.23 -9.73
C LEU A 128 15.89 -4.16 -9.57
N LYS A 129 17.10 -3.69 -9.88
CA LYS A 129 18.31 -4.49 -9.70
C LYS A 129 18.54 -4.83 -8.23
N ALA A 130 18.45 -3.86 -7.33
CA ALA A 130 18.63 -4.07 -5.89
C ALA A 130 17.66 -5.12 -5.33
N ALA A 131 16.36 -4.97 -5.60
CA ALA A 131 15.34 -5.92 -5.15
C ALA A 131 15.63 -7.35 -5.63
N LYS A 132 16.02 -7.51 -6.90
CA LYS A 132 16.35 -8.81 -7.48
C LYS A 132 17.58 -9.46 -6.87
N THR A 133 18.62 -8.68 -6.62
CA THR A 133 19.92 -9.23 -6.18
C THR A 133 19.94 -9.55 -4.70
N THR A 134 19.22 -8.80 -3.88
CA THR A 134 19.28 -8.96 -2.42
C THR A 134 18.07 -9.66 -1.83
N GLY A 135 16.97 -9.80 -2.60
CA GLY A 135 15.67 -10.17 -2.02
C GLY A 135 15.18 -9.07 -1.08
N ALA A 136 15.26 -7.81 -1.49
CA ALA A 136 14.78 -6.69 -0.69
C ALA A 136 13.25 -6.54 -0.79
N TRP A 137 12.62 -6.15 0.32
CA TRP A 137 11.27 -5.58 0.27
C TRP A 137 11.36 -4.08 0.04
N ILE A 138 10.49 -3.55 -0.84
CA ILE A 138 10.37 -2.12 -1.13
C ILE A 138 9.06 -1.62 -0.55
N PHE A 139 9.13 -0.68 0.40
CA PHE A 139 7.99 0.01 0.97
C PHE A 139 7.84 1.39 0.34
N THR A 140 6.63 1.70 -0.13
CA THR A 140 6.27 3.01 -0.68
C THR A 140 4.94 3.47 -0.08
N GLY A 141 4.57 4.74 -0.30
CA GLY A 141 3.29 5.27 0.17
C GLY A 141 2.04 4.71 -0.51
N GLY A 142 2.18 3.94 -1.60
CA GLY A 142 1.06 3.29 -2.30
C GLY A 142 0.09 4.24 -3.04
N THR A 143 0.35 5.55 -3.08
CA THR A 143 -0.49 6.54 -3.74
C THR A 143 -0.13 6.72 -5.21
N ASN A 144 -1.14 6.97 -6.06
CA ASN A 144 -0.95 7.36 -7.47
C ASN A 144 -0.65 8.87 -7.64
N THR A 145 0.05 9.46 -6.67
CA THR A 145 0.48 10.86 -6.64
C THR A 145 1.98 10.89 -6.36
N GLY A 146 2.71 11.81 -6.98
CA GLY A 146 4.17 11.75 -7.08
C GLY A 146 4.66 11.04 -8.37
N GLU A 147 5.98 10.80 -8.49
CA GLU A 147 6.67 10.33 -9.73
C GLU A 147 6.02 9.14 -10.47
N TYR A 148 5.27 8.30 -9.78
CA TYR A 148 4.63 7.09 -10.32
C TYR A 148 3.24 7.33 -10.95
N ALA A 149 2.77 8.59 -10.96
CA ALA A 149 1.37 8.92 -11.23
C ALA A 149 0.93 8.96 -12.70
N LYS A 150 1.82 8.90 -13.69
CA LYS A 150 1.41 9.11 -15.10
C LYS A 150 2.22 8.29 -16.11
N GLN A 151 1.47 7.47 -16.86
CA GLN A 151 1.72 6.87 -18.19
C GLN A 151 0.50 5.94 -18.42
N HIS A 152 -0.59 6.29 -19.11
CA HIS A 152 -0.80 6.77 -20.50
C HIS A 152 -2.30 7.11 -20.72
N PRO A 153 -2.73 7.66 -21.87
CA PRO A 153 -1.99 8.32 -22.95
C PRO A 153 -1.95 9.85 -22.82
#